data_AF-X1TCD5-F1
#
_entry.id   AF-X1TCD5-F1
#
_cell.length_a   1.000
_cell.length_b   1.000
_cell.length_c   1.000
_cell.angle_alpha   90.00
_cell.angle_beta   90.00
_cell.angle_gamma   90.00
#
_symmetry.space_group_name_H-M   'P 1'
#
loop_
_entity.id
_entity.type
_entity.pdbx_description
1 polymer ?
#
loop_
_entity_poly.entity_id
_entity_poly.type
_entity_poly.pdbx_seq_one_letter_code
_entity_poly.pdbx_strand_id
1 'polypeptide(L)'
;METGDIARHTTQEWVFKDWGCDPDTCEQYLEKQCRRVMNLLFLLPDVPGIGVWQLDTTSFYSIVNINSCADLIRRICGRISFIPLTLSLEPLEVSPPGITKKTIH
;
A
#
# COMPACT_ATOMS: atom_id res chain seq x y z
N MET A 1 9.63 23.22 25.95
CA MET A 1 8.54 23.48 24.99
C MET A 1 8.05 22.11 24.54
N GLU A 2 6.79 21.80 24.78
CA GLU A 2 6.17 20.55 24.31
C GLU A 2 6.11 20.61 22.77
N THR A 3 7.01 19.90 22.09
CA THR A 3 7.18 20.03 20.63
C THR A 3 6.09 19.33 19.83
N GLY A 4 5.35 18.40 20.45
CA GLY A 4 4.34 17.59 19.76
C GLY A 4 4.93 16.71 18.66
N ASP A 5 6.19 16.30 18.83
CA ASP A 5 6.90 15.39 17.91
C ASP A 5 6.41 13.94 18.08
N ILE A 6 6.76 13.10 17.10
CA ILE A 6 6.40 11.67 17.14
C ILE A 6 7.01 10.98 18.37
N ALA A 7 6.14 10.29 19.11
CA ALA A 7 6.51 9.54 20.29
C ALA A 7 7.50 8.42 19.96
N ARG A 8 8.51 8.27 20.81
CA ARG A 8 9.54 7.23 20.77
C ARG A 8 9.47 6.44 22.08
N HIS A 9 10.25 5.36 22.17
CA HIS A 9 10.35 4.55 23.38
C HIS A 9 10.85 5.32 24.63
N THR A 10 11.44 6.50 24.45
CA THR A 10 11.92 7.39 25.52
C THR A 10 10.94 8.51 25.87
N THR A 11 9.80 8.62 25.17
CA THR A 11 8.82 9.70 25.39
C THR A 11 8.10 9.49 26.72
N GLN A 12 8.14 10.50 27.59
CA GLN A 12 7.50 10.48 28.91
C GLN A 12 6.21 11.30 28.95
N GLU A 13 6.09 12.32 28.11
CA GLU A 13 4.93 13.20 28.00
C GLU A 13 4.51 13.29 26.53
N TRP A 14 3.19 13.30 26.26
CA TRP A 14 2.66 13.37 24.90
C TRP A 14 1.52 14.37 24.80
N VAL A 15 1.41 15.00 23.64
CA VAL A 15 0.33 15.93 23.29
C VAL A 15 -0.27 15.46 21.97
N PHE A 16 -1.60 15.42 21.90
CA PHE A 16 -2.28 15.14 20.64
C PHE A 16 -2.17 16.35 19.71
N LYS A 17 -1.76 16.10 18.48
CA LYS A 17 -1.58 17.12 17.45
C LYS A 17 -2.14 16.60 16.14
N ASP A 18 -2.93 17.43 15.48
CA ASP A 18 -3.35 17.17 14.11
C ASP A 18 -2.14 17.30 13.18
N TRP A 19 -1.93 16.29 12.36
CA TRP A 19 -0.76 16.17 11.49
C TRP A 19 -1.19 15.75 10.08
N GLY A 20 -0.69 16.45 9.07
CA GLY A 20 -0.92 16.10 7.66
C GLY A 20 -0.01 14.96 7.21
N CYS A 21 -0.58 13.87 6.69
CA CYS A 21 0.19 12.75 6.16
C CYS A 21 0.50 12.95 4.66
N ASP A 22 1.42 13.87 4.37
CA ASP A 22 1.97 14.05 3.03
C ASP A 22 3.39 13.45 2.97
N PRO A 23 3.61 12.38 2.21
CA PRO A 23 4.91 11.71 2.17
C PRO A 23 6.04 12.58 1.57
N ASP A 24 5.73 13.62 0.80
CA ASP A 24 6.76 14.46 0.17
C ASP A 24 7.32 15.52 1.14
N THR A 25 6.56 15.86 2.19
CA THR A 25 6.94 16.83 3.22
C THR A 25 7.17 16.20 4.60
N CYS A 26 6.82 14.92 4.77
CA CYS A 26 6.95 14.19 6.03
C CYS A 26 8.41 13.81 6.35
N GLU A 27 8.99 14.46 7.36
CA GLU A 27 10.34 14.17 7.86
C GLU A 27 10.53 12.69 8.22
N GLN A 28 9.51 12.05 8.80
CA GLN A 28 9.61 10.65 9.22
C GLN A 28 9.66 9.70 8.03
N TYR A 29 9.06 10.08 6.90
CA TYR A 29 9.24 9.32 5.66
C TYR A 29 10.66 9.48 5.12
N LEU A 30 11.20 10.70 5.12
CA LEU A 30 12.58 11.00 4.69
C LEU A 30 13.62 10.29 5.56
N GLU A 31 13.41 10.25 6.88
CA GLU A 31 14.24 9.54 7.86
C GLU A 31 14.00 8.02 7.89
N LYS A 32 13.14 7.50 7.01
CA LYS A 32 12.78 6.07 6.90
C LYS A 32 12.15 5.47 8.16
N GLN A 33 11.61 6.32 9.04
CA GLN A 33 10.80 5.92 10.21
C GLN A 33 9.34 5.65 9.83
N CYS A 34 8.89 6.14 8.67
CA CYS A 34 7.58 5.90 8.08
C CYS A 34 7.70 5.19 6.73
N ARG A 35 6.65 4.48 6.30
CA ARG A 35 6.57 3.80 5.00
C ARG A 35 5.24 4.09 4.33
N ARG A 36 5.25 4.19 3.00
CA ARG A 36 4.01 4.21 2.21
C ARG A 36 3.34 2.84 2.33
N VAL A 37 2.04 2.84 2.59
CA VAL A 37 1.21 1.64 2.64
C VAL A 37 0.04 1.84 1.69
N MET A 38 -0.21 0.86 0.83
CA MET A 38 -1.37 0.82 -0.04
C MET A 38 -2.28 -0.31 0.41
N ASN A 39 -3.57 -0.01 0.47
CA ASN A 39 -4.61 -0.93 0.88
C ASN A 39 -5.49 -1.15 -0.36
N LEU A 40 -5.50 -2.37 -0.90
CA LEU A 40 -6.38 -2.76 -1.99
C LEU A 40 -7.59 -3.50 -1.42
N LEU A 41 -8.77 -2.90 -1.62
CA LEU A 41 -10.05 -3.48 -1.19
C LEU A 41 -10.77 -4.10 -2.39
N PHE A 42 -11.19 -5.36 -2.28
CA PHE A 42 -11.91 -6.06 -3.35
C PHE A 42 -12.92 -7.06 -2.82
N LEU A 43 -13.83 -7.49 -3.70
CA LEU A 43 -14.89 -8.45 -3.40
C LEU A 43 -14.57 -9.79 -4.07
N LEU A 44 -14.85 -10.88 -3.37
CA LEU A 44 -14.81 -12.23 -3.91
C LEU A 44 -16.23 -12.81 -3.88
N PRO A 45 -17.01 -12.64 -4.97
CA PRO A 45 -18.43 -13.01 -4.98
C PRO A 45 -18.67 -14.51 -4.83
N ASP A 46 -17.70 -15.34 -5.24
CA ASP A 46 -17.80 -16.80 -5.19
C ASP A 46 -17.41 -17.38 -3.81
N VAL A 47 -16.83 -16.56 -2.93
CA VAL A 47 -16.45 -17.00 -1.58
C VAL A 47 -17.65 -16.82 -0.64
N PRO A 48 -18.13 -17.88 0.04
CA PRO A 48 -19.27 -17.78 0.94
C PRO A 48 -19.04 -16.77 2.07
N GLY A 49 -19.95 -15.80 2.20
CA GLY A 49 -19.91 -14.77 3.23
C GLY A 49 -20.23 -13.37 2.68
N ILE A 50 -20.35 -12.40 3.58
CA ILE A 50 -20.42 -10.98 3.23
C ILE A 50 -19.15 -10.34 3.77
N GLY A 51 -18.28 -9.88 2.86
CA GLY A 51 -17.01 -9.31 3.26
C GLY A 51 -16.27 -8.62 2.12
N VAL A 52 -15.48 -7.62 2.50
CA VAL A 52 -14.48 -6.98 1.65
C VAL A 52 -13.13 -7.54 2.05
N TRP A 53 -12.35 -8.01 1.08
CA TRP A 53 -10.99 -8.49 1.28
C TRP A 53 -10.04 -7.31 1.15
N GLN A 54 -9.04 -7.26 2.03
CA GLN A 54 -8.02 -6.23 2.04
C GLN A 54 -6.64 -6.86 1.82
N LEU A 55 -5.89 -6.30 0.89
CA LEU A 55 -4.47 -6.61 0.69
C LEU A 55 -3.64 -5.36 0.92
N ASP A 56 -2.72 -5.44 1.86
CA ASP A 56 -1.83 -4.34 2.22
C ASP A 56 -0.43 -4.59 1.70
N THR A 57 0.18 -3.56 1.13
CA THR A 57 1.56 -3.63 0.67
C THR A 57 2.33 -2.36 0.98
N THR A 58 3.58 -2.54 1.40
CA THR A 58 4.55 -1.44 1.56
C THR A 58 5.57 -1.40 0.43
N SER A 59 5.45 -2.28 -0.57
CA SER A 59 6.39 -2.38 -1.68
C SER A 59 6.12 -1.28 -2.70
N PHE A 60 7.09 -0.40 -2.92
CA PHE A 60 6.96 0.69 -3.90
C PHE A 60 6.57 0.17 -5.29
N TYR A 61 7.24 -0.88 -5.78
CA TYR A 61 6.95 -1.47 -7.09
C TYR A 61 5.54 -2.05 -7.17
N SER A 62 5.07 -2.71 -6.10
CA SER A 62 3.71 -3.25 -6.05
C SER A 62 2.67 -2.12 -6.06
N ILE A 63 2.91 -1.04 -5.29
CA ILE A 63 2.02 0.12 -5.24
C ILE A 63 1.89 0.77 -6.63
N VAL A 64 3.02 1.01 -7.31
CA VAL A 64 3.01 1.58 -8.66
C VAL A 64 2.30 0.67 -9.66
N ASN A 65 2.56 -0.64 -9.62
CA ASN A 65 1.93 -1.61 -10.50
C ASN A 65 0.40 -1.64 -10.32
N ILE A 66 -0.08 -1.73 -9.07
CA ILE A 66 -1.53 -1.77 -8.80
C ILE A 66 -2.21 -0.48 -9.27
N ASN A 67 -1.63 0.70 -8.98
CA ASN A 67 -2.20 1.97 -9.44
C ASN A 67 -2.21 2.09 -10.97
N SER A 68 -1.20 1.55 -11.65
CA SER A 68 -1.13 1.56 -13.11
C SER A 68 -2.20 0.67 -13.74
N CYS A 69 -2.41 -0.53 -13.18
CA CYS A 69 -3.50 -1.43 -13.58
C CYS A 69 -4.88 -0.82 -13.30
N ALA A 70 -5.06 -0.17 -12.15
CA ALA A 70 -6.28 0.53 -11.80
C ALA A 70 -6.61 1.68 -12.78
N ASP A 71 -5.60 2.45 -13.19
CA ASP A 71 -5.77 3.50 -14.21
C ASP A 71 -6.15 2.91 -15.57
N LEU A 72 -5.52 1.80 -15.98
CA LEU A 72 -5.87 1.09 -17.21
C LEU A 72 -7.33 0.62 -17.19
N ILE A 73 -7.77 -0.05 -16.11
CA ILE A 73 -9.15 -0.51 -15.96
C ILE A 73 -10.12 0.68 -16.01
N ARG A 74 -9.79 1.78 -15.32
CA ARG A 74 -10.61 3.00 -15.34
C ARG A 74 -10.73 3.59 -16.74
N ARG A 75 -9.66 3.60 -17.54
CA ARG A 75 -9.68 4.12 -18.92
C ARG A 75 -10.51 3.24 -19.86
N ILE A 76 -10.45 1.92 -19.70
CA ILE A 76 -11.19 0.97 -20.55
C ILE A 76 -12.67 0.92 -20.16
N CYS A 77 -12.97 0.79 -18.86
CA CYS A 77 -14.32 0.54 -18.36
C CYS A 77 -15.06 1.80 -17.89
N GLY A 78 -14.38 2.95 -17.82
CA GLY A 78 -14.91 4.20 -17.28
C GLY A 78 -15.08 4.21 -15.74
N ARG A 79 -14.80 3.09 -15.08
CA ARG A 79 -14.94 2.88 -13.63
C ARG A 79 -13.99 1.78 -13.15
N ILE A 80 -13.76 1.72 -11.83
CA ILE A 80 -12.93 0.69 -11.18
C ILE A 80 -13.75 -0.28 -10.31
N SER A 81 -14.92 0.14 -9.83
CA SER A 81 -15.77 -0.66 -8.95
C SER A 81 -16.64 -1.65 -9.72
N PHE A 82 -16.86 -2.84 -9.15
CA PHE A 82 -17.74 -3.88 -9.69
C PHE A 82 -17.41 -4.28 -11.13
N ILE A 83 -16.11 -4.35 -11.43
CA ILE A 83 -15.60 -4.96 -12.65
C ILE A 83 -15.34 -6.44 -12.34
N PRO A 84 -15.92 -7.39 -13.10
CA PRO A 84 -15.72 -8.82 -12.88
C PRO A 84 -14.33 -9.23 -13.36
N LEU A 85 -13.34 -9.06 -12.48
CA LEU A 85 -11.96 -9.50 -12.70
C LEU A 85 -11.76 -10.89 -12.11
N THR A 86 -10.86 -11.67 -12.71
CA THR A 86 -10.45 -12.97 -12.19
C THR A 86 -9.25 -12.80 -11.28
N LEU A 87 -9.33 -13.30 -10.04
CA LEU A 87 -8.18 -13.41 -9.15
C LEU A 87 -7.37 -14.66 -9.51
N SER A 88 -6.09 -14.49 -9.85
CA SER A 88 -5.14 -15.60 -10.07
C SER A 88 -3.94 -15.49 -9.12
N LEU A 89 -3.40 -16.63 -8.72
CA LEU A 89 -2.11 -16.75 -8.04
C LEU A 89 -1.11 -17.30 -9.04
N GLU A 90 -0.16 -16.46 -9.45
CA GLU A 90 0.80 -16.79 -10.50
C GLU A 90 2.23 -16.57 -9.98
N PRO A 91 3.15 -17.53 -10.20
CA PRO A 91 4.54 -17.36 -9.81
C PRO A 91 5.18 -16.27 -10.69
N LEU A 92 5.81 -15.29 -10.04
CA LEU A 92 6.50 -14.21 -10.73
C LEU A 92 8.01 -14.36 -10.58
N GLU A 93 8.73 -14.49 -11.70
CA GLU A 93 10.18 -14.36 -11.71
C GLU A 93 10.57 -12.87 -11.72
N VAL A 94 11.28 -12.44 -10.69
CA VAL A 94 11.86 -11.08 -10.65
C VAL A 94 13.38 -11.15 -10.67
N SER A 95 14.00 -10.20 -11.38
CA SER A 95 15.45 -10.00 -11.43
C SER A 95 15.78 -8.63 -10.84
N PRO A 96 15.94 -8.50 -9.51
CA PRO A 96 16.39 -7.25 -8.91
C PRO A 96 17.79 -6.87 -9.40
N PRO A 97 18.12 -5.57 -9.50
CA PRO A 97 19.47 -5.15 -9.84
C PRO A 97 20.48 -5.72 -8.83
N GLY A 98 21.42 -6.55 -9.31
CA GLY A 98 22.51 -7.11 -8.49
C GLY A 98 22.23 -8.45 -7.78
N ILE A 99 21.08 -9.10 -8.00
CA ILE A 99 20.79 -10.44 -7.45
C ILE A 99 20.32 -11.39 -8.57
N THR A 100 20.77 -12.63 -8.54
CA THR A 100 20.26 -13.72 -9.40
C THR A 100 18.78 -14.00 -9.10
N LYS A 101 18.00 -14.24 -10.16
CA LYS A 101 16.54 -14.44 -10.21
C LYS A 101 15.94 -15.05 -8.92
N LYS A 102 14.89 -14.42 -8.39
CA LYS A 102 14.05 -14.99 -7.32
C LYS A 102 12.63 -15.23 -7.86
N THR A 103 12.12 -16.44 -7.66
CA THR A 103 10.70 -16.77 -7.86
C THR A 103 9.94 -16.36 -6.61
N ILE A 104 8.89 -15.57 -6.79
CA ILE A 104 7.97 -15.16 -5.71
C ILE A 104 6.65 -15.88 -5.96
N HIS A 105 6.12 -16.51 -4.91
CA HIS A 105 4.81 -17.19 -4.89
C HIS A 105 3.74 -16.30 -4.28
#